data_AF-A0A812Z2A2-F1
#
_entry.id   AF-A0A812Z2A2-F1
#
_cell.length_a   1.000
_cell.length_b   1.000
_cell.length_c   1.000
_cell.angle_alpha   90.00
_cell.angle_beta   90.00
_cell.angle_gamma   90.00
#
_symmetry.space_group_name_H-M   'P 1'
#
loop_
_entity.id
_entity.type
_entity.pdbx_description
1 polymer ?
#
loop_
_entity_poly.entity_id
_entity_poly.type
_entity_poly.pdbx_seq_one_letter_code
_entity_poly.pdbx_strand_id
1 'polypeptide(L)'
;MPVRPLLGFECWLFTAFAATSGVAFRHDRLGDAVSSNCGRLDGCECWQQKVCSSCTLASCGIDHVLSVRPLQGGTNRLRPDLAAAYGFEDSLGRHWALKLADQEDGSYDRSVLASQLAHTLNVPTPRVLQVSMASCPAVFQHKDLQEAVAEFQSQKRQWALLQEFVTENQDLPCATRDAEPFWVQVGQIAMFDWLTGRSDLFNDLLVGGEAALAENMDVNKDNIKTTPSQAVEIDLGFSEPCCLDDFVEILTQLGQRRVDWVPSHILVLMCEGRNGGLGSLTCSSAFGHYSPLKSKGWHPKISELQIERGLAQLATAALNLTGSQAWSYPVSATLKLLQEKWSKNDAQAVVDRLRTQEQTAIGAIATDQKCCSVVCQKSRFWTWHHCGEKALKTVTTEDACNIHLSAISMLLHCKPVCGGATKVWGSVKESKGSCPAR
;
A
#
# COMPACT_ATOMS: atom_id res chain seq x y z
N MET A 1 -21.05 -5.71 69.86
CA MET A 1 -20.90 -7.11 69.40
C MET A 1 -21.64 -7.25 68.08
N PRO A 2 -20.96 -7.64 66.99
CA PRO A 2 -21.54 -7.65 65.66
C PRO A 2 -22.30 -8.97 65.39
N VAL A 3 -23.44 -8.87 64.73
CA VAL A 3 -24.20 -10.02 64.23
C VAL A 3 -24.05 -10.01 62.70
N ARG A 4 -23.51 -11.10 62.15
CA ARG A 4 -23.52 -11.41 60.72
C ARG A 4 -24.94 -11.70 60.25
N PRO A 5 -25.26 -11.42 58.98
CA PRO A 5 -26.14 -12.30 58.21
C PRO A 5 -25.38 -12.98 57.06
N LEU A 6 -25.93 -14.13 56.68
CA LEU A 6 -25.46 -15.08 55.67
C LEU A 6 -25.91 -14.71 54.25
N LEU A 7 -25.21 -15.36 53.31
CA LEU A 7 -25.39 -15.46 51.86
C LEU A 7 -26.82 -15.55 51.34
N GLY A 8 -27.08 -14.84 50.23
CA GLY A 8 -28.12 -15.19 49.26
C GLY A 8 -28.66 -14.00 48.47
N PHE A 9 -28.61 -14.11 47.13
CA PHE A 9 -29.37 -13.33 46.14
C PHE A 9 -29.08 -11.84 45.99
N GLU A 10 -28.23 -11.47 45.00
CA GLU A 10 -28.50 -10.39 44.04
C GLU A 10 -27.76 -10.68 42.72
N CYS A 11 -28.40 -11.52 41.89
CA CYS A 11 -28.26 -11.48 40.44
C CYS A 11 -29.54 -10.76 39.94
N TRP A 12 -29.47 -10.09 38.79
CA TRP A 12 -30.50 -9.25 38.14
C TRP A 12 -30.40 -7.75 38.42
N LEU A 13 -29.68 -7.04 37.55
CA LEU A 13 -30.09 -5.77 36.90
C LEU A 13 -28.86 -5.13 36.24
N PHE A 14 -28.49 -5.54 35.02
CA PHE A 14 -27.78 -4.69 34.03
C PHE A 14 -27.85 -5.32 32.61
N THR A 15 -29.02 -5.85 32.24
CA THR A 15 -29.36 -6.28 30.87
C THR A 15 -30.57 -5.50 30.37
N ALA A 16 -30.40 -4.20 30.09
CA ALA A 16 -31.36 -3.42 29.32
C ALA A 16 -30.82 -2.02 28.96
N PHE A 17 -29.74 -1.91 28.18
CA PHE A 17 -29.39 -0.69 27.45
C PHE A 17 -28.46 -1.03 26.26
N ALA A 18 -28.91 -1.93 25.38
CA ALA A 18 -28.26 -2.18 24.09
C ALA A 18 -29.27 -2.51 22.96
N ALA A 19 -30.55 -2.19 23.18
CA ALA A 19 -31.59 -2.26 22.17
C ALA A 19 -32.33 -0.92 22.16
N THR A 20 -32.57 -0.38 20.98
CA THR A 20 -33.28 0.89 20.67
C THR A 20 -32.46 2.18 20.77
N SER A 21 -31.47 2.31 19.87
CA SER A 21 -31.16 3.59 19.22
C SER A 21 -30.97 3.31 17.73
N GLY A 22 -32.09 3.28 17.00
CA GLY A 22 -32.08 3.26 15.54
C GLY A 22 -31.56 4.59 15.03
N VAL A 23 -30.25 4.68 14.79
CA VAL A 23 -29.70 5.66 13.86
C VAL A 23 -29.80 5.00 12.50
N ALA A 24 -30.78 5.44 11.70
CA ALA A 24 -30.87 5.10 10.30
C ALA A 24 -29.62 5.63 9.59
N PHE A 25 -28.58 4.80 9.47
CA PHE A 25 -27.53 5.05 8.50
C PHE A 25 -28.17 4.93 7.13
N ARG A 26 -28.28 6.07 6.43
CA ARG A 26 -28.57 6.06 5.00
C ARG A 26 -27.57 5.13 4.35
N HIS A 27 -28.10 4.12 3.67
CA HIS A 27 -27.41 3.46 2.57
C HIS A 27 -27.17 4.50 1.47
N ASP A 28 -26.11 5.30 1.63
CA ASP A 28 -25.51 5.92 0.46
C ASP A 28 -24.92 4.77 -0.36
N ARG A 29 -25.50 4.57 -1.54
CA ARG A 29 -24.98 3.64 -2.54
C ARG A 29 -23.48 3.94 -2.70
N LEU A 30 -22.65 2.94 -2.44
CA LEU A 30 -21.21 2.93 -2.72
C LEU A 30 -21.00 3.17 -4.20
N GLY A 31 -20.92 4.44 -4.57
CA GLY A 31 -20.88 4.89 -5.95
C GLY A 31 -21.04 6.39 -6.00
N ASP A 32 -20.26 7.12 -5.19
CA ASP A 32 -19.81 8.49 -5.48
C ASP A 32 -18.78 8.92 -4.41
N ALA A 33 -17.58 9.31 -4.87
CA ALA A 33 -16.49 9.93 -4.12
C ALA A 33 -16.15 9.33 -2.73
N VAL A 34 -15.50 8.16 -2.71
CA VAL A 34 -14.72 7.74 -1.53
C VAL A 34 -13.68 8.82 -1.25
N SER A 35 -13.81 9.48 -0.11
CA SER A 35 -12.76 10.35 0.44
C SER A 35 -11.47 9.53 0.52
N SER A 36 -10.44 9.94 -0.22
CA SER A 36 -9.12 9.29 -0.28
C SER A 36 -8.32 9.42 1.02
N ASN A 37 -8.87 10.06 2.05
CA ASN A 37 -8.18 10.26 3.31
C ASN A 37 -8.57 9.15 4.28
N CYS A 38 -7.76 8.09 4.31
CA CYS A 38 -7.82 7.06 5.35
C CYS A 38 -7.29 7.55 6.70
N GLY A 39 -6.70 8.75 6.73
CA GLY A 39 -6.31 9.47 7.94
C GLY A 39 -7.50 9.99 8.77
N ARG A 40 -7.18 10.30 10.02
CA ARG A 40 -8.06 10.71 11.12
C ARG A 40 -9.30 11.52 10.69
N LEU A 41 -10.48 10.95 10.93
CA LEU A 41 -11.73 11.69 11.06
C LEU A 41 -12.05 11.80 12.56
N ASP A 42 -12.18 13.01 13.09
CA ASP A 42 -12.58 13.20 14.48
C ASP A 42 -13.94 12.52 14.75
N GLY A 43 -14.07 11.83 15.89
CA GLY A 43 -15.29 11.10 16.26
C GLY A 43 -15.36 9.64 15.80
N CYS A 44 -14.27 9.08 15.29
CA CYS A 44 -14.21 7.70 14.83
C CYS A 44 -13.95 6.71 15.98
N GLU A 45 -15.02 6.11 16.50
CA GLU A 45 -14.98 5.21 17.66
C GLU A 45 -14.11 3.97 17.41
N CYS A 46 -14.25 3.30 16.26
CA CYS A 46 -13.47 2.09 15.96
C CYS A 46 -11.96 2.37 15.92
N TRP A 47 -11.55 3.58 15.51
CA TRP A 47 -10.15 3.98 15.49
C TRP A 47 -9.64 4.15 16.92
N GLN A 48 -10.40 4.88 17.75
CA GLN A 48 -10.05 5.13 19.15
C GLN A 48 -9.99 3.85 19.98
N GLN A 49 -10.84 2.88 19.66
CA GLN A 49 -10.85 1.55 20.29
C GLN A 49 -9.85 0.57 19.67
N LYS A 50 -9.02 1.00 18.70
CA LYS A 50 -8.04 0.16 17.99
C LYS A 50 -8.66 -1.07 17.32
N VAL A 51 -9.91 -0.97 16.92
CA VAL A 51 -10.63 -2.00 16.17
C VAL A 51 -10.36 -1.82 14.68
N CYS A 52 -10.30 -0.59 14.17
CA CYS A 52 -10.11 -0.31 12.74
C CYS A 52 -8.88 0.57 12.50
N SER A 53 -8.22 0.38 11.35
CA SER A 53 -7.13 1.25 10.89
C SER A 53 -7.59 2.41 10.01
N SER A 54 -8.87 2.47 9.66
CA SER A 54 -9.45 3.59 8.93
C SER A 54 -10.94 3.68 9.20
N CYS A 55 -11.44 4.91 9.34
CA CYS A 55 -12.86 5.18 9.60
C CYS A 55 -13.76 4.84 8.40
N THR A 56 -13.17 4.71 7.21
CA THR A 56 -13.85 4.20 6.02
C THR A 56 -14.03 2.68 6.05
N LEU A 57 -13.43 1.98 7.03
CA LEU A 57 -13.58 0.56 7.32
C LEU A 57 -13.97 0.38 8.79
N ALA A 58 -15.14 0.89 9.19
CA ALA A 58 -15.58 0.88 10.58
C ALA A 58 -16.24 -0.43 11.03
N SER A 59 -16.66 -1.28 10.10
CA SER A 59 -17.31 -2.56 10.37
C SER A 59 -16.97 -3.59 9.30
N CYS A 60 -17.27 -4.87 9.56
CA CYS A 60 -16.90 -5.94 8.63
C CYS A 60 -17.57 -5.78 7.27
N GLY A 61 -18.87 -5.46 7.26
CA GLY A 61 -19.64 -5.23 6.03
C GLY A 61 -19.57 -6.39 5.02
N ILE A 62 -19.26 -7.61 5.47
CA ILE A 62 -19.21 -8.83 4.68
C ILE A 62 -20.42 -9.67 5.09
N ASP A 63 -21.42 -9.75 4.22
CA ASP A 63 -22.64 -10.53 4.45
C ASP A 63 -22.52 -11.95 3.88
N HIS A 64 -21.76 -12.09 2.79
CA HIS A 64 -21.55 -13.36 2.10
C HIS A 64 -20.13 -13.47 1.56
N VAL A 65 -19.53 -14.64 1.78
CA VAL A 65 -18.23 -15.04 1.23
C VAL A 65 -18.45 -15.97 0.05
N LEU A 66 -17.84 -15.66 -1.10
CA LEU A 66 -17.99 -16.39 -2.35
C LEU A 66 -16.97 -17.53 -2.49
N SER A 67 -15.73 -17.26 -2.09
CA SER A 67 -14.64 -18.23 -2.18
C SER A 67 -13.65 -18.02 -1.05
N VAL A 68 -13.03 -19.11 -0.57
CA VAL A 68 -11.96 -19.09 0.43
C VAL A 68 -10.81 -19.95 -0.08
N ARG A 69 -9.58 -19.49 0.16
CA ARG A 69 -8.37 -20.26 -0.10
C ARG A 69 -7.33 -20.06 1.00
N PRO A 70 -6.57 -21.10 1.39
CA PRO A 70 -5.40 -20.90 2.22
C PRO A 70 -4.36 -20.05 1.47
N LEU A 71 -3.73 -19.11 2.16
CA LEU A 71 -2.60 -18.36 1.62
C LEU A 71 -1.30 -19.11 1.93
N GLN A 72 -0.37 -19.09 0.98
CA GLN A 72 0.98 -19.59 1.20
C GLN A 72 1.82 -18.55 1.94
N GLY A 73 2.75 -19.00 2.78
CA GLY A 73 3.55 -18.15 3.66
C GLY A 73 3.01 -18.05 5.09
N GLY A 74 3.63 -17.19 5.90
CA GLY A 74 3.31 -17.01 7.30
C GLY A 74 3.86 -18.12 8.20
N THR A 75 4.55 -17.72 9.26
CA THR A 75 5.19 -18.61 10.24
C THR A 75 4.26 -18.93 11.42
N ASN A 76 3.42 -17.97 11.81
CA ASN A 76 2.48 -18.12 12.90
C ASN A 76 1.20 -18.82 12.44
N ARG A 77 1.01 -20.06 12.89
CA ARG A 77 -0.13 -20.90 12.56
C ARG A 77 -0.84 -21.32 13.83
N LEU A 78 -2.15 -21.51 13.74
CA LEU A 78 -2.92 -22.10 14.84
C LEU A 78 -2.44 -23.54 15.11
N ARG A 79 -2.11 -24.28 14.06
CA ARG A 79 -1.57 -25.65 14.07
C ARG A 79 -0.67 -25.85 12.84
N PRO A 80 0.38 -26.71 12.87
CA PRO A 80 1.35 -26.81 11.77
C PRO A 80 0.77 -27.10 10.38
N ASP A 81 -0.34 -27.83 10.31
CA ASP A 81 -1.07 -28.24 9.10
C ASP A 81 -2.12 -27.23 8.62
N LEU A 82 -2.42 -26.19 9.42
CA LEU A 82 -3.32 -25.10 9.04
C LEU A 82 -2.55 -23.94 8.42
N ALA A 83 -3.18 -23.22 7.50
CA ALA A 83 -2.61 -21.99 6.95
C ALA A 83 -2.55 -20.89 8.01
N ALA A 84 -1.53 -20.03 7.93
CA ALA A 84 -1.38 -18.85 8.80
C ALA A 84 -2.48 -17.81 8.52
N ALA A 85 -2.86 -17.68 7.24
CA ALA A 85 -3.89 -16.76 6.78
C ALA A 85 -4.73 -17.38 5.64
N TYR A 86 -5.94 -16.86 5.48
CA TYR A 86 -6.89 -17.30 4.46
C TYR A 86 -7.35 -16.12 3.61
N GLY A 87 -7.25 -16.24 2.29
CA GLY A 87 -7.73 -15.25 1.34
C GLY A 87 -9.16 -15.56 0.93
N PHE A 88 -9.99 -14.55 0.76
CA PHE A 88 -11.37 -14.76 0.32
C PHE A 88 -11.94 -13.58 -0.46
N GLU A 89 -12.98 -13.85 -1.24
CA GLU A 89 -13.75 -12.85 -2.00
C GLU A 89 -15.17 -12.75 -1.41
N ASP A 90 -15.67 -11.52 -1.22
CA ASP A 90 -17.04 -11.30 -0.78
C ASP A 90 -18.03 -11.10 -1.93
N SER A 91 -19.32 -11.07 -1.62
CA SER A 91 -20.38 -10.87 -2.64
C SER A 91 -20.31 -9.55 -3.42
N LEU A 92 -19.50 -8.59 -2.99
CA LEU A 92 -19.26 -7.32 -3.68
C LEU A 92 -17.98 -7.36 -4.54
N GLY A 93 -17.33 -8.52 -4.67
CA GLY A 93 -16.08 -8.71 -5.39
C GLY A 93 -14.85 -8.15 -4.67
N ARG A 94 -14.97 -7.78 -3.38
CA ARG A 94 -13.83 -7.30 -2.59
C ARG A 94 -13.03 -8.50 -2.08
N HIS A 95 -11.72 -8.36 -2.11
CA HIS A 95 -10.79 -9.41 -1.70
C HIS A 95 -10.20 -9.08 -0.33
N TRP A 96 -10.12 -10.09 0.52
CA TRP A 96 -9.69 -9.97 1.91
C TRP A 96 -8.71 -11.07 2.30
N ALA A 97 -7.90 -10.80 3.31
CA ALA A 97 -7.12 -11.78 4.05
C ALA A 97 -7.60 -11.84 5.51
N LEU A 98 -7.79 -13.05 6.02
CA LEU A 98 -8.08 -13.35 7.42
C LEU A 98 -6.83 -13.94 8.09
N LYS A 99 -6.26 -13.24 9.09
CA LYS A 99 -5.20 -13.77 9.95
C LYS A 99 -5.79 -14.20 11.29
N LEU A 100 -5.51 -15.45 11.71
CA LEU A 100 -6.10 -16.04 12.92
C LEU A 100 -5.11 -16.21 14.07
N ALA A 101 -3.82 -16.39 13.78
CA ALA A 101 -2.82 -16.84 14.75
C ALA A 101 -1.93 -15.72 15.34
N ASP A 102 -1.80 -14.59 14.63
CA ASP A 102 -0.87 -13.48 14.88
C ASP A 102 -1.27 -12.53 16.03
N GLN A 103 -2.01 -13.02 17.03
CA GLN A 103 -2.43 -12.18 18.16
C GLN A 103 -1.32 -12.02 19.20
N GLU A 104 -1.06 -10.78 19.59
CA GLU A 104 -0.28 -10.45 20.80
C GLU A 104 -1.23 -10.14 21.96
N ASP A 105 -1.01 -10.76 23.11
CA ASP A 105 -1.84 -10.64 24.31
C ASP A 105 -3.35 -10.87 24.04
N GLY A 106 -3.67 -11.72 23.06
CA GLY A 106 -5.04 -12.07 22.66
C GLY A 106 -5.77 -10.99 21.83
N SER A 107 -5.03 -10.02 21.27
CA SER A 107 -5.55 -8.93 20.43
C SER A 107 -4.67 -8.67 19.21
N TYR A 108 -5.17 -7.86 18.27
CA TYR A 108 -4.43 -7.29 17.15
C TYR A 108 -4.21 -5.78 17.29
N ASP A 109 -4.34 -5.24 18.52
CA ASP A 109 -4.17 -3.82 18.81
C ASP A 109 -2.90 -3.26 18.18
N ARG A 110 -1.78 -3.98 18.26
CA ARG A 110 -0.49 -3.55 17.68
C ARG A 110 -0.52 -3.47 16.16
N SER A 111 -1.04 -4.47 15.47
CA SER A 111 -1.15 -4.45 14.00
C SER A 111 -2.11 -3.35 13.52
N VAL A 112 -3.22 -3.15 14.24
CA VAL A 112 -4.15 -2.06 13.95
C VAL A 112 -3.48 -0.70 14.18
N LEU A 113 -2.79 -0.52 15.30
CA LEU A 113 -2.04 0.71 15.61
C LEU A 113 -0.92 0.99 14.61
N ALA A 114 -0.19 -0.03 14.17
CA ALA A 114 0.84 0.12 13.13
C ALA A 114 0.23 0.59 11.82
N SER A 115 -0.90 0.00 11.42
CA SER A 115 -1.66 0.43 10.24
C SER A 115 -2.22 1.85 10.38
N GLN A 116 -2.74 2.22 11.56
CA GLN A 116 -3.18 3.59 11.85
C GLN A 116 -2.05 4.61 11.72
N LEU A 117 -0.86 4.28 12.23
CA LEU A 117 0.32 5.12 12.11
C LEU A 117 0.77 5.23 10.65
N ALA A 118 0.77 4.13 9.89
CA ALA A 118 1.06 4.13 8.46
C ALA A 118 0.11 5.05 7.68
N HIS A 119 -1.20 4.93 7.90
CA HIS A 119 -2.20 5.82 7.28
C HIS A 119 -2.00 7.29 7.69
N THR A 120 -1.62 7.54 8.94
CA THR A 120 -1.34 8.91 9.44
C THR A 120 -0.11 9.51 8.75
N LEU A 121 0.90 8.71 8.47
CA LEU A 121 2.15 9.12 7.84
C LEU A 121 2.13 8.97 6.30
N ASN A 122 0.98 8.61 5.72
CA ASN A 122 0.79 8.34 4.29
C ASN A 122 1.70 7.23 3.73
N VAL A 123 2.00 6.21 4.54
CA VAL A 123 2.65 4.98 4.08
C VAL A 123 1.58 4.07 3.46
N PRO A 124 1.72 3.63 2.20
CA PRO A 124 0.71 2.79 1.59
C PRO A 124 0.67 1.40 2.25
N THR A 125 -0.50 1.09 2.82
CA THR A 125 -0.80 -0.19 3.45
C THR A 125 -2.28 -0.50 3.31
N PRO A 126 -2.73 -1.76 3.26
CA PRO A 126 -4.14 -2.09 3.30
C PRO A 126 -4.81 -1.62 4.59
N ARG A 127 -6.12 -1.35 4.52
CA ARG A 127 -6.90 -1.18 5.74
C ARG A 127 -7.07 -2.54 6.42
N VAL A 128 -6.89 -2.55 7.73
CA VAL A 128 -7.18 -3.66 8.63
C VAL A 128 -8.31 -3.34 9.60
N LEU A 129 -8.99 -4.40 10.02
CA LEU A 129 -10.08 -4.42 10.99
C LEU A 129 -9.94 -5.65 11.90
N GLN A 130 -9.97 -5.45 13.21
CA GLN A 130 -10.08 -6.52 14.18
C GLN A 130 -11.54 -7.02 14.23
N VAL A 131 -11.74 -8.31 13.99
CA VAL A 131 -13.07 -8.93 13.90
C VAL A 131 -13.20 -10.14 14.81
N SER A 132 -14.42 -10.49 15.18
CA SER A 132 -14.74 -11.69 15.95
C SER A 132 -15.89 -12.44 15.27
N MET A 133 -16.19 -13.63 15.77
CA MET A 133 -17.38 -14.38 15.35
C MET A 133 -18.68 -13.59 15.52
N ALA A 134 -18.73 -12.66 16.48
CA ALA A 134 -19.89 -11.80 16.71
C ALA A 134 -19.93 -10.60 15.76
N SER A 135 -18.78 -9.97 15.47
CA SER A 135 -18.73 -8.77 14.62
C SER A 135 -18.63 -9.06 13.13
N CYS A 136 -18.23 -10.28 12.74
CA CYS A 136 -18.19 -10.70 11.34
C CYS A 136 -18.63 -12.16 11.12
N PRO A 137 -19.87 -12.53 11.46
CA PRO A 137 -20.32 -13.93 11.49
C PRO A 137 -20.18 -14.65 10.14
N ALA A 138 -20.45 -13.97 9.02
CA ALA A 138 -20.41 -14.58 7.68
C ALA A 138 -19.04 -15.20 7.33
N VAL A 139 -17.96 -14.57 7.77
CA VAL A 139 -16.59 -15.07 7.55
C VAL A 139 -16.36 -16.33 8.37
N PHE A 140 -16.64 -16.31 9.68
CA PHE A 140 -16.39 -17.45 10.57
C PHE A 140 -17.33 -18.63 10.33
N GLN A 141 -18.49 -18.41 9.72
CA GLN A 141 -19.46 -19.47 9.38
C GLN A 141 -19.20 -20.11 8.02
N HIS A 142 -18.20 -19.64 7.26
CA HIS A 142 -17.91 -20.23 5.96
C HIS A 142 -17.42 -21.67 6.11
N LYS A 143 -17.96 -22.58 5.28
CA LYS A 143 -17.69 -24.03 5.34
C LYS A 143 -16.20 -24.38 5.24
N ASP A 144 -15.45 -23.64 4.43
CA ASP A 144 -14.03 -23.91 4.16
C ASP A 144 -13.10 -23.37 5.26
N LEU A 145 -13.64 -22.68 6.28
CA LEU A 145 -12.89 -22.20 7.44
C LEU A 145 -13.20 -22.98 8.72
N GLN A 146 -14.13 -23.95 8.70
CA GLN A 146 -14.65 -24.58 9.93
C GLN A 146 -13.56 -25.23 10.79
N GLU A 147 -12.57 -25.87 10.18
CA GLU A 147 -11.47 -26.48 10.94
C GLU A 147 -10.59 -25.43 11.62
N ALA A 148 -10.20 -24.38 10.89
CA ALA A 148 -9.40 -23.29 11.44
C ALA A 148 -10.17 -22.49 12.51
N VAL A 149 -11.47 -22.30 12.33
CA VAL A 149 -12.35 -21.62 13.30
C VAL A 149 -12.55 -22.48 14.55
N ALA A 150 -12.70 -23.80 14.41
CA ALA A 150 -12.78 -24.71 15.56
C ALA A 150 -11.48 -24.69 16.38
N GLU A 151 -10.32 -24.68 15.73
CA GLU A 151 -9.03 -24.55 16.42
C GLU A 151 -8.85 -23.17 17.07
N PHE A 152 -9.24 -22.11 16.38
CA PHE A 152 -9.25 -20.75 16.94
C PHE A 152 -10.09 -20.67 18.22
N GLN A 153 -11.28 -21.30 18.22
CA GLN A 153 -12.16 -21.43 19.39
C GLN A 153 -11.56 -22.30 20.49
N SER A 154 -10.93 -23.43 20.15
CA SER A 154 -10.34 -24.36 21.12
C SER A 154 -9.22 -23.68 21.92
N GLN A 155 -8.46 -22.81 21.26
CA GLN A 155 -7.43 -21.96 21.87
C GLN A 155 -8.00 -20.73 22.60
N LYS A 156 -9.33 -20.59 22.69
CA LYS A 156 -10.03 -19.48 23.35
C LYS A 156 -9.67 -18.09 22.80
N ARG A 157 -9.28 -18.03 21.53
CA ARG A 157 -9.00 -16.76 20.85
C ARG A 157 -10.30 -16.04 20.53
N GLN A 158 -10.29 -14.72 20.62
CA GLN A 158 -11.50 -13.89 20.43
C GLN A 158 -11.45 -13.05 19.16
N TRP A 159 -10.25 -12.59 18.79
CA TRP A 159 -10.06 -11.62 17.73
C TRP A 159 -9.26 -12.21 16.57
N ALA A 160 -9.72 -11.95 15.35
CA ALA A 160 -8.99 -12.19 14.11
C ALA A 160 -8.67 -10.84 13.45
N LEU A 161 -7.67 -10.80 12.59
CA LEU A 161 -7.39 -9.62 11.77
C LEU A 161 -7.95 -9.85 10.37
N LEU A 162 -8.84 -8.95 9.96
CA LEU A 162 -9.31 -8.84 8.60
C LEU A 162 -8.54 -7.72 7.90
N GLN A 163 -7.93 -8.02 6.75
CA GLN A 163 -7.08 -7.09 6.02
C GLN A 163 -7.51 -7.04 4.55
N GLU A 164 -7.56 -5.85 3.95
CA GLU A 164 -7.79 -5.74 2.50
C GLU A 164 -6.69 -6.47 1.72
N PHE A 165 -7.09 -7.27 0.74
CA PHE A 165 -6.14 -8.02 -0.07
C PHE A 165 -5.57 -7.14 -1.17
N VAL A 166 -4.24 -7.08 -1.27
CA VAL A 166 -3.55 -6.31 -2.31
C VAL A 166 -3.47 -7.15 -3.58
N THR A 167 -3.99 -6.61 -4.69
CA THR A 167 -3.93 -7.25 -6.00
C THR A 167 -3.10 -6.41 -6.97
N GLU A 168 -2.48 -7.05 -7.96
CA GLU A 168 -1.64 -6.36 -8.94
C GLU A 168 -2.41 -5.44 -9.89
N ASN A 169 -3.73 -5.61 -9.98
CA ASN A 169 -4.58 -4.97 -10.97
C ASN A 169 -5.36 -3.76 -10.43
N GLN A 170 -5.34 -3.53 -9.11
CA GLN A 170 -6.15 -2.50 -8.48
C GLN A 170 -5.37 -1.81 -7.36
N ASP A 171 -5.33 -0.47 -7.43
CA ASP A 171 -4.82 0.37 -6.36
C ASP A 171 -5.76 0.38 -5.15
N LEU A 172 -5.20 0.52 -3.96
CA LEU A 172 -5.96 0.56 -2.72
C LEU A 172 -6.69 1.91 -2.54
N PRO A 173 -7.86 1.93 -1.87
CA PRO A 173 -8.69 3.13 -1.71
C PRO A 173 -8.04 4.25 -0.88
N CYS A 174 -7.02 3.93 -0.08
CA CYS A 174 -6.26 4.90 0.72
C CYS A 174 -5.13 5.59 -0.06
N ALA A 175 -5.03 5.35 -1.38
CA ALA A 175 -4.15 6.11 -2.24
C ALA A 175 -4.61 7.59 -2.27
N THR A 176 -3.73 8.53 -1.94
CA THR A 176 -4.01 9.95 -2.21
C THR A 176 -4.26 10.14 -3.71
N ARG A 177 -5.17 11.04 -4.08
CA ARG A 177 -5.43 11.36 -5.51
C ARG A 177 -4.19 11.89 -6.24
N ASP A 178 -3.24 12.44 -5.49
CA ASP A 178 -1.89 12.83 -5.92
C ASP A 178 -0.87 11.83 -5.36
N ALA A 179 -1.05 10.54 -5.66
CA ALA A 179 -0.16 9.50 -5.15
C ALA A 179 1.30 9.83 -5.50
N GLU A 180 2.16 9.79 -4.48
CA GLU A 180 3.60 9.96 -4.67
C GLU A 180 4.12 8.91 -5.65
N PRO A 181 5.20 9.19 -6.41
CA PRO A 181 5.82 8.21 -7.30
C PRO A 181 6.09 6.88 -6.60
N PHE A 182 6.01 5.77 -7.33
CA PHE A 182 6.19 4.42 -6.78
C PHE A 182 7.46 4.29 -5.91
N TRP A 183 8.60 4.77 -6.39
CA TRP A 183 9.87 4.66 -5.65
C TRP A 183 9.95 5.58 -4.42
N VAL A 184 9.13 6.63 -4.37
CA VAL A 184 8.97 7.46 -3.16
C VAL A 184 8.19 6.67 -2.09
N GLN A 185 7.15 5.95 -2.51
CA GLN A 185 6.41 5.07 -1.61
C GLN A 185 7.30 3.96 -1.04
N VAL A 186 8.20 3.38 -1.85
CA VAL A 186 9.21 2.42 -1.37
C VAL A 186 10.09 3.04 -0.27
N GLY A 187 10.56 4.28 -0.47
CA GLY A 187 11.31 5.01 0.55
C GLY A 187 10.49 5.31 1.81
N GLN A 188 9.20 5.62 1.67
CA GLN A 188 8.30 5.79 2.81
C GLN A 188 8.13 4.49 3.58
N ILE A 189 7.94 3.35 2.92
CA ILE A 189 7.88 2.04 3.59
C ILE A 189 9.19 1.76 4.34
N ALA A 190 10.33 2.01 3.71
CA ALA A 190 11.63 1.74 4.32
C ALA A 190 11.92 2.60 5.57
N MET A 191 11.57 3.89 5.57
CA MET A 191 11.69 4.71 6.78
C MET A 191 10.64 4.32 7.83
N PHE A 192 9.47 3.81 7.42
CA PHE A 192 8.45 3.34 8.34
C PHE A 192 8.90 2.09 9.11
N ASP A 193 9.61 1.19 8.42
CA ASP A 193 10.25 0.00 9.00
C ASP A 193 11.15 0.40 10.19
N TRP A 194 12.07 1.35 9.95
CA TRP A 194 12.90 1.95 11.00
C TRP A 194 12.09 2.60 12.11
N LEU A 195 11.09 3.41 11.75
CA LEU A 195 10.26 4.07 12.74
C LEU A 195 9.62 3.05 13.66
N THR A 196 8.95 2.03 13.14
CA THR A 196 8.26 1.01 13.95
C THR A 196 9.20 0.04 14.70
N GLY A 197 10.52 0.18 14.53
CA GLY A 197 11.52 -0.71 15.12
C GLY A 197 11.47 -2.11 14.52
N ARG A 198 10.84 -2.27 13.37
CA ARG A 198 10.65 -3.54 12.72
C ARG A 198 11.97 -3.98 12.09
N SER A 199 12.35 -5.23 12.34
CA SER A 199 13.57 -5.81 11.80
C SER A 199 13.32 -6.61 10.53
N ASP A 200 12.14 -7.21 10.36
CA ASP A 200 11.79 -8.22 9.34
C ASP A 200 11.35 -7.66 7.98
N LEU A 201 12.08 -6.67 7.44
CA LEU A 201 11.89 -6.21 6.07
C LEU A 201 13.17 -5.67 5.43
N PHE A 202 13.53 -4.40 5.71
CA PHE A 202 14.72 -3.78 5.13
C PHE A 202 15.88 -3.77 6.13
N ASN A 203 15.58 -3.77 7.42
CA ASN A 203 16.54 -3.58 8.49
C ASN A 203 17.30 -4.88 8.88
N ASP A 204 16.82 -6.05 8.47
CA ASP A 204 17.44 -7.37 8.72
C ASP A 204 18.26 -7.92 7.56
N LEU A 205 18.15 -7.37 6.34
CA LEU A 205 18.66 -8.04 5.13
C LEU A 205 20.12 -8.46 5.20
N LEU A 206 20.96 -7.69 5.92
CA LEU A 206 22.38 -7.99 6.13
C LEU A 206 22.74 -8.34 7.58
N VAL A 207 21.76 -8.52 8.46
CA VAL A 207 22.00 -9.07 9.80
C VAL A 207 22.44 -10.53 9.63
N GLY A 208 23.71 -10.80 9.97
CA GLY A 208 24.37 -12.09 9.69
C GLY A 208 25.27 -12.11 8.44
N GLY A 209 25.38 -10.97 7.73
CA GLY A 209 26.23 -10.81 6.55
C GLY A 209 25.63 -11.40 5.25
N GLU A 210 26.41 -11.38 4.17
CA GLU A 210 25.97 -11.87 2.84
C GLU A 210 25.49 -13.34 2.86
N ALA A 211 25.95 -14.14 3.82
CA ALA A 211 25.55 -15.54 3.98
C ALA A 211 24.07 -15.71 4.40
N ALA A 212 23.49 -14.73 5.09
CA ALA A 212 22.08 -14.74 5.52
C ALA A 212 21.14 -14.07 4.51
N LEU A 213 21.69 -13.36 3.50
CA LEU A 213 20.92 -12.55 2.56
C LEU A 213 19.85 -13.38 1.81
N ALA A 214 20.18 -14.59 1.37
CA ALA A 214 19.23 -15.44 0.64
C ALA A 214 18.03 -15.87 1.51
N GLU A 215 18.25 -16.14 2.79
CA GLU A 215 17.20 -16.51 3.75
C GLU A 215 16.32 -15.30 4.07
N ASN A 216 16.94 -14.14 4.38
CA ASN A 216 16.22 -12.90 4.64
C ASN A 216 15.39 -12.46 3.42
N MET A 217 15.93 -12.60 2.21
CA MET A 217 15.21 -12.31 0.97
C MET A 217 14.00 -13.22 0.78
N ASP A 218 14.11 -14.52 1.08
CA ASP A 218 12.98 -15.45 0.92
C ASP A 218 11.83 -15.12 1.86
N VAL A 219 12.14 -14.70 3.09
CA VAL A 219 11.16 -14.29 4.09
C VAL A 219 10.53 -12.93 3.74
N ASN A 220 11.32 -11.96 3.28
CA ASN A 220 10.87 -10.56 3.19
C ASN A 220 10.32 -10.15 1.81
N LYS A 221 10.61 -10.89 0.73
CA LYS A 221 10.22 -10.52 -0.64
C LYS A 221 8.72 -10.30 -0.83
N ASP A 222 7.90 -10.93 0.00
CA ASP A 222 6.44 -10.90 -0.08
C ASP A 222 5.77 -9.89 0.85
N ASN A 223 6.53 -9.23 1.73
CA ASN A 223 6.01 -8.24 2.68
C ASN A 223 5.62 -6.92 1.98
N ILE A 224 6.27 -6.61 0.86
CA ILE A 224 5.83 -5.54 -0.03
C ILE A 224 5.09 -6.18 -1.22
N LYS A 225 3.85 -5.74 -1.47
CA LYS A 225 3.08 -6.04 -2.69
C LYS A 225 3.03 -4.81 -3.60
N THR A 226 2.65 -5.01 -4.85
CA THR A 226 2.57 -3.91 -5.82
C THR A 226 1.25 -3.92 -6.58
N THR A 227 0.60 -2.77 -6.67
CA THR A 227 -0.61 -2.49 -7.46
C THR A 227 -0.22 -1.69 -8.71
N PRO A 228 -1.08 -1.32 -9.67
CA PRO A 228 -0.66 -0.60 -10.88
C PRO A 228 0.20 0.65 -10.63
N SER A 229 -0.06 1.40 -9.55
CA SER A 229 0.72 2.60 -9.22
C SER A 229 1.45 2.57 -7.87
N GLN A 230 1.18 1.59 -7.00
CA GLN A 230 1.64 1.64 -5.60
C GLN A 230 2.61 0.51 -5.22
N ALA A 231 3.53 0.84 -4.31
CA ALA A 231 4.21 -0.12 -3.45
C ALA A 231 3.45 -0.16 -2.13
N VAL A 232 3.08 -1.35 -1.65
CA VAL A 232 2.19 -1.51 -0.49
C VAL A 232 2.82 -2.47 0.49
N GLU A 233 3.04 -2.03 1.73
CA GLU A 233 3.48 -2.90 2.82
C GLU A 233 2.28 -3.62 3.44
N ILE A 234 2.33 -4.95 3.49
CA ILE A 234 1.19 -5.79 3.88
C ILE A 234 1.35 -6.46 5.24
N ASP A 235 2.48 -6.30 5.92
CA ASP A 235 2.75 -6.99 7.16
C ASP A 235 3.16 -6.07 8.30
N LEU A 236 2.36 -5.04 8.58
CA LEU A 236 2.73 -4.05 9.59
C LEU A 236 2.70 -4.61 11.03
N GLY A 237 3.74 -4.26 11.78
CA GLY A 237 3.89 -4.57 13.21
C GLY A 237 4.80 -3.57 13.92
N PHE A 238 5.07 -3.83 15.19
CA PHE A 238 6.08 -3.11 15.97
C PHE A 238 7.02 -4.13 16.58
N SER A 239 8.33 -3.90 16.50
CA SER A 239 9.33 -4.78 17.10
C SER A 239 10.31 -3.99 17.97
N GLU A 240 11.20 -4.69 18.67
CA GLU A 240 12.31 -4.03 19.35
C GLU A 240 13.26 -3.44 18.30
N PRO A 241 13.63 -2.16 18.44
CA PRO A 241 14.48 -1.51 17.46
C PRO A 241 15.87 -2.17 17.45
N CYS A 242 16.29 -2.66 16.29
CA CYS A 242 17.65 -3.13 16.06
C CYS A 242 18.50 -2.03 15.39
N CYS A 243 19.82 -2.23 15.34
CA CYS A 243 20.73 -1.50 14.44
C CYS A 243 20.60 0.04 14.49
N LEU A 244 20.42 0.62 15.68
CA LEU A 244 20.16 2.06 15.86
C LEU A 244 21.29 2.95 15.34
N ASP A 245 22.53 2.47 15.34
CA ASP A 245 23.67 3.21 14.79
C ASP A 245 23.52 3.39 13.26
N ASP A 246 23.04 2.36 12.55
CA ASP A 246 22.74 2.46 11.11
C ASP A 246 21.61 3.46 10.85
N PHE A 247 20.60 3.50 11.73
CA PHE A 247 19.53 4.49 11.63
C PHE A 247 20.07 5.93 11.75
N VAL A 248 20.98 6.18 12.71
CA VAL A 248 21.63 7.48 12.88
C VAL A 248 22.51 7.84 11.68
N GLU A 249 23.25 6.87 11.14
CA GLU A 249 24.04 7.02 9.91
C GLU A 249 23.13 7.41 8.73
N ILE A 250 22.00 6.72 8.53
CA ILE A 250 21.01 7.01 7.47
C ILE A 250 20.49 8.45 7.58
N LEU A 251 20.08 8.88 8.78
CA LEU A 251 19.61 10.25 9.01
C LEU A 251 20.71 11.28 8.72
N THR A 252 21.95 11.00 9.11
CA THR A 252 23.08 11.89 8.85
C THR A 252 23.37 12.00 7.35
N GLN A 253 23.39 10.86 6.64
CA GLN A 253 23.62 10.80 5.20
C GLN A 253 22.52 11.53 4.44
N LEU A 254 21.24 11.29 4.74
CA LEU A 254 20.10 11.99 4.12
C LEU A 254 20.26 13.52 4.16
N GLY A 255 20.79 14.06 5.26
CA GLY A 255 21.03 15.49 5.40
C GLY A 255 22.14 16.05 4.48
N GLN A 256 23.13 15.24 4.12
CA GLN A 256 24.42 15.73 3.61
C GLN A 256 24.84 15.15 2.25
N ARG A 257 24.56 13.87 2.01
CA ARG A 257 25.04 13.09 0.87
C ARG A 257 24.04 12.01 0.46
N ARG A 258 24.46 11.11 -0.43
CA ARG A 258 23.68 9.93 -0.83
C ARG A 258 23.66 8.90 0.30
N VAL A 259 22.58 8.14 0.38
CA VAL A 259 22.38 7.13 1.43
C VAL A 259 22.90 5.78 0.94
N ASP A 260 24.04 5.34 1.47
CA ASP A 260 24.71 4.08 1.08
C ASP A 260 23.85 2.84 1.41
N TRP A 261 22.92 2.97 2.36
CA TRP A 261 21.95 1.94 2.72
C TRP A 261 20.92 1.65 1.61
N VAL A 262 20.56 2.66 0.80
CA VAL A 262 19.56 2.49 -0.30
C VAL A 262 20.00 1.42 -1.31
N PRO A 263 21.19 1.51 -1.94
CA PRO A 263 21.62 0.49 -2.90
C PRO A 263 21.96 -0.86 -2.25
N SER A 264 22.36 -0.90 -0.99
CA SER A 264 22.78 -2.13 -0.30
C SER A 264 21.64 -2.93 0.33
N HIS A 265 20.49 -2.30 0.63
CA HIS A 265 19.37 -2.96 1.29
C HIS A 265 18.08 -2.82 0.48
N ILE A 266 17.59 -1.59 0.28
CA ILE A 266 16.30 -1.35 -0.38
C ILE A 266 16.28 -1.91 -1.79
N LEU A 267 17.30 -1.61 -2.60
CA LEU A 267 17.36 -2.07 -3.99
C LEU A 267 17.58 -3.57 -4.10
N VAL A 268 18.34 -4.18 -3.17
CA VAL A 268 18.56 -5.62 -3.14
C VAL A 268 17.24 -6.36 -2.93
N LEU A 269 16.44 -5.97 -1.92
CA LEU A 269 15.13 -6.58 -1.70
C LEU A 269 14.18 -6.35 -2.88
N MET A 270 14.05 -5.09 -3.32
CA MET A 270 13.06 -4.72 -4.34
C MET A 270 13.38 -5.32 -5.72
N CYS A 271 14.65 -5.43 -6.09
CA CYS A 271 15.06 -5.81 -7.44
C CYS A 271 15.54 -7.26 -7.55
N GLU A 272 16.27 -7.75 -6.54
CA GLU A 272 16.83 -9.11 -6.56
C GLU A 272 15.88 -10.11 -5.88
N GLY A 273 15.22 -9.70 -4.79
CA GLY A 273 14.29 -10.54 -4.02
C GLY A 273 13.10 -11.02 -4.83
N ARG A 274 12.67 -10.21 -5.81
CA ARG A 274 11.55 -10.53 -6.70
C ARG A 274 11.91 -11.34 -7.94
N ASN A 275 13.21 -11.43 -8.29
CA ASN A 275 13.67 -12.05 -9.53
C ASN A 275 14.59 -13.27 -9.31
N GLY A 276 14.77 -13.74 -8.08
CA GLY A 276 15.56 -14.94 -7.79
C GLY A 276 17.07 -14.73 -7.74
N GLY A 277 17.52 -13.53 -7.32
CA GLY A 277 18.93 -13.17 -7.18
C GLY A 277 19.58 -12.73 -8.50
N LEU A 278 20.43 -11.70 -8.40
CA LEU A 278 21.43 -11.17 -9.35
C LEU A 278 21.33 -9.65 -9.43
N GLY A 279 22.31 -8.96 -8.82
CA GLY A 279 22.86 -7.61 -9.09
C GLY A 279 21.93 -6.45 -9.48
N SER A 280 22.12 -5.30 -8.83
CA SER A 280 21.42 -4.00 -9.01
C SER A 280 21.10 -3.48 -10.42
N LEU A 281 21.71 -4.00 -11.49
CA LEU A 281 21.31 -3.73 -12.89
C LEU A 281 19.94 -4.36 -13.26
N THR A 282 19.41 -5.27 -12.44
CA THR A 282 18.20 -6.06 -12.72
C THR A 282 16.88 -5.39 -12.34
N CYS A 283 16.88 -4.22 -11.69
CA CYS A 283 15.64 -3.49 -11.38
C CYS A 283 14.81 -3.16 -12.63
N SER A 284 15.48 -2.89 -13.76
CA SER A 284 14.79 -2.67 -15.05
C SER A 284 14.12 -3.93 -15.59
N SER A 285 14.58 -5.13 -15.23
CA SER A 285 13.93 -6.40 -15.56
C SER A 285 12.67 -6.62 -14.72
N ALA A 286 12.69 -6.26 -13.43
CA ALA A 286 11.53 -6.35 -12.55
C ALA A 286 10.44 -5.32 -12.89
N PHE A 287 10.82 -4.05 -13.06
CA PHE A 287 9.87 -2.93 -13.12
C PHE A 287 9.77 -2.27 -14.50
N GLY A 288 10.55 -2.75 -15.48
CA GLY A 288 10.70 -2.11 -16.78
C GLY A 288 11.52 -0.83 -16.70
N HIS A 289 11.87 -0.28 -17.86
CA HIS A 289 12.51 1.03 -17.93
C HIS A 289 11.56 2.16 -17.53
N TYR A 290 12.11 3.16 -16.85
CA TYR A 290 11.43 4.41 -16.54
C TYR A 290 10.86 5.07 -17.80
N SER A 291 9.64 5.59 -17.66
CA SER A 291 9.11 6.58 -18.58
C SER A 291 8.11 7.46 -17.83
N PRO A 292 7.83 8.69 -18.28
CA PRO A 292 6.84 9.55 -17.65
C PRO A 292 5.41 8.96 -17.56
N LEU A 293 5.11 7.88 -18.30
CA LEU A 293 3.82 7.19 -18.24
C LEU A 293 3.87 5.83 -17.52
N LYS A 294 5.04 5.42 -17.03
CA LYS A 294 5.22 4.18 -16.26
C LYS A 294 5.64 4.58 -14.85
N SER A 295 4.66 4.74 -13.96
CA SER A 295 4.84 5.15 -12.57
C SER A 295 5.87 4.31 -11.80
N LYS A 296 6.02 3.03 -12.16
CA LYS A 296 6.96 2.09 -11.53
C LYS A 296 8.33 1.98 -12.20
N GLY A 297 8.47 2.47 -13.43
CA GLY A 297 9.63 2.15 -14.25
C GLY A 297 10.94 2.60 -13.59
N TRP A 298 12.00 1.81 -13.77
CA TRP A 298 13.30 2.03 -13.14
C TRP A 298 14.21 2.93 -13.97
N HIS A 299 14.80 3.93 -13.30
CA HIS A 299 15.97 4.65 -13.77
C HIS A 299 16.89 4.89 -12.57
N PRO A 300 18.13 4.38 -12.56
CA PRO A 300 18.97 4.33 -11.35
C PRO A 300 19.01 5.66 -10.59
N LYS A 301 19.35 6.74 -11.28
CA LYS A 301 19.43 8.07 -10.67
C LYS A 301 18.09 8.60 -10.14
N ILE A 302 16.99 8.42 -10.88
CA ILE A 302 15.69 8.98 -10.51
C ILE A 302 15.08 8.17 -9.38
N SER A 303 15.07 6.85 -9.52
CA SER A 303 14.48 5.95 -8.55
C SER A 303 15.19 6.02 -7.20
N GLU A 304 16.53 6.08 -7.17
CA GLU A 304 17.24 6.29 -5.90
C GLU A 304 16.98 7.66 -5.28
N LEU A 305 16.91 8.75 -6.07
CA LEU A 305 16.51 10.08 -5.57
C LEU A 305 15.08 10.05 -5.00
N GLN A 306 14.18 9.34 -5.67
CA GLN A 306 12.80 9.13 -5.24
C GLN A 306 12.73 8.37 -3.91
N ILE A 307 13.52 7.29 -3.75
CA ILE A 307 13.62 6.54 -2.49
C ILE A 307 14.14 7.45 -1.37
N GLU A 308 15.25 8.15 -1.57
CA GLU A 308 15.81 9.08 -0.57
C GLU A 308 14.81 10.18 -0.19
N ARG A 309 14.05 10.69 -1.18
CA ARG A 309 12.98 11.66 -0.94
C ARG A 309 11.87 11.07 -0.09
N GLY A 310 11.48 9.82 -0.34
CA GLY A 310 10.50 9.09 0.48
C GLY A 310 10.94 8.91 1.92
N LEU A 311 12.21 8.53 2.13
CA LEU A 311 12.82 8.43 3.46
C LEU A 311 12.73 9.78 4.20
N ALA A 312 13.18 10.86 3.55
CA ALA A 312 13.17 12.21 4.13
C ALA A 312 11.75 12.73 4.38
N GLN A 313 10.81 12.49 3.48
CA GLN A 313 9.41 12.89 3.63
C GLN A 313 8.78 12.24 4.86
N LEU A 314 8.97 10.93 5.03
CA LEU A 314 8.41 10.23 6.18
C LEU A 314 9.06 10.64 7.49
N ALA A 315 10.38 10.76 7.52
CA ALA A 315 11.11 11.27 8.69
C ALA A 315 10.60 12.66 9.10
N THR A 316 10.38 13.54 8.13
CA THR A 316 9.82 14.88 8.37
C THR A 316 8.38 14.82 8.86
N ALA A 317 7.54 13.94 8.29
CA ALA A 317 6.17 13.74 8.73
C ALA A 317 6.09 13.21 10.17
N ALA A 318 6.96 12.25 10.52
CA ALA A 318 7.05 11.68 11.86
C ALA A 318 7.48 12.70 12.93
N LEU A 319 8.39 13.64 12.60
CA LEU A 319 8.72 14.77 13.49
C LEU A 319 7.53 15.69 13.78
N ASN A 320 6.54 15.72 12.89
CA ASN A 320 5.35 16.56 13.03
C ASN A 320 4.20 15.86 13.77
N LEU A 321 4.38 14.60 14.18
CA LEU A 321 3.46 13.95 15.10
C LEU A 321 3.49 14.71 16.44
N THR A 322 2.35 15.28 16.84
CA THR A 322 2.23 16.07 18.08
C THR A 322 1.34 15.35 19.10
N GLY A 323 1.57 15.63 20.39
CA GLY A 323 0.71 15.20 21.49
C GLY A 323 0.81 13.71 21.85
N SER A 324 -0.23 13.20 22.54
CA SER A 324 -0.35 11.80 22.99
C SER A 324 -0.28 10.77 21.86
N GLN A 325 -0.45 11.19 20.59
CA GLN A 325 -0.36 10.33 19.43
C GLN A 325 1.08 9.90 19.10
N ALA A 326 2.10 10.71 19.38
CA ALA A 326 3.50 10.32 19.14
C ALA A 326 4.01 9.29 20.18
N TRP A 327 3.42 9.30 21.38
CA TRP A 327 3.93 8.60 22.57
C TRP A 327 3.05 7.44 23.06
N SER A 328 1.88 7.23 22.45
CA SER A 328 1.02 6.07 22.73
C SER A 328 1.46 4.80 21.99
N TYR A 329 2.37 4.91 21.03
CA TYR A 329 2.92 3.77 20.31
C TYR A 329 4.20 3.26 21.00
N PRO A 330 4.50 1.96 20.96
CA PRO A 330 5.69 1.35 21.58
C PRO A 330 7.04 1.73 20.91
N VAL A 331 7.11 2.90 20.27
CA VAL A 331 8.12 3.31 19.28
C VAL A 331 9.18 4.26 19.88
N SER A 332 9.34 4.23 21.19
CA SER A 332 9.92 5.38 21.92
C SER A 332 11.39 5.66 21.58
N ALA A 333 12.20 4.66 21.21
CA ALA A 333 13.63 4.85 20.99
C ALA A 333 13.99 5.41 19.60
N THR A 334 13.46 4.82 18.52
CA THR A 334 13.69 5.28 17.13
C THR A 334 13.08 6.65 16.88
N LEU A 335 11.87 6.90 17.38
CA LEU A 335 11.25 8.22 17.27
C LEU A 335 12.03 9.29 18.06
N LYS A 336 12.55 8.94 19.25
CA LYS A 336 13.39 9.85 20.03
C LYS A 336 14.70 10.15 19.32
N LEU A 337 15.37 9.13 18.78
CA LEU A 337 16.58 9.33 17.97
C LEU A 337 16.30 10.19 16.75
N LEU A 338 15.17 9.99 16.07
CA LEU A 338 14.74 10.85 14.98
C LEU A 338 14.61 12.31 15.44
N GLN A 339 13.95 12.57 16.58
CA GLN A 339 13.83 13.92 17.14
C GLN A 339 15.17 14.56 17.49
N GLU A 340 16.13 13.76 17.95
CA GLU A 340 17.47 14.22 18.33
C GLU A 340 18.38 14.47 17.13
N LYS A 341 18.25 13.68 16.06
CA LYS A 341 19.19 13.66 14.93
C LYS A 341 18.64 14.31 13.66
N TRP A 342 17.34 14.28 13.45
CA TRP A 342 16.67 14.89 12.30
C TRP A 342 16.12 16.26 12.70
N SER A 343 16.80 17.33 12.31
CA SER A 343 16.39 18.72 12.63
C SER A 343 15.11 19.09 11.88
N LYS A 344 14.04 19.45 12.60
CA LYS A 344 12.78 19.93 12.00
C LYS A 344 12.97 21.18 11.12
N ASN A 345 13.95 22.02 11.45
CA ASN A 345 14.19 23.27 10.73
C ASN A 345 14.89 23.05 9.37
N ASP A 346 15.63 21.94 9.22
CA ASP A 346 16.37 21.61 8.00
C ASP A 346 15.72 20.47 7.20
N ALA A 347 14.85 19.68 7.85
CA ALA A 347 14.20 18.50 7.28
C ALA A 347 13.44 18.80 5.97
N GLN A 348 12.65 19.89 5.95
CA GLN A 348 11.92 20.28 4.74
C GLN A 348 12.86 20.71 3.60
N ALA A 349 13.97 21.39 3.93
CA ALA A 349 14.96 21.80 2.94
C ALA A 349 15.63 20.59 2.26
N VAL A 350 15.83 19.49 3.00
CA VAL A 350 16.33 18.23 2.42
C VAL A 350 15.32 17.64 1.43
N VAL A 351 14.03 17.59 1.79
CA VAL A 351 12.96 17.11 0.90
C VAL A 351 12.91 17.94 -0.39
N ASP A 352 12.95 19.27 -0.27
CA ASP A 352 12.89 20.17 -1.43
C ASP A 352 14.14 20.09 -2.31
N ARG A 353 15.33 19.91 -1.71
CA ARG A 353 16.58 19.65 -2.43
C ARG A 353 16.48 18.37 -3.26
N LEU A 354 16.03 17.27 -2.65
CA LEU A 354 15.90 15.97 -3.34
C LEU A 354 14.87 16.04 -4.48
N ARG A 355 13.74 16.72 -4.27
CA ARG A 355 12.75 16.98 -5.32
C ARG A 355 13.32 17.79 -6.49
N THR A 356 14.12 18.81 -6.20
CA THR A 356 14.78 19.63 -7.24
C THR A 356 15.80 18.82 -8.03
N GLN A 357 16.59 17.98 -7.35
CA GLN A 357 17.54 17.07 -7.99
C GLN A 357 16.85 16.03 -8.88
N GLU A 358 15.72 15.49 -8.41
CA GLU A 358 14.87 14.57 -9.18
C GLU A 358 14.37 15.24 -10.47
N GLN A 359 13.77 16.43 -10.36
CA GLN A 359 13.27 17.19 -11.53
C GLN A 359 14.39 17.51 -12.53
N THR A 360 15.57 17.87 -12.02
CA THR A 360 16.76 18.10 -12.86
C THR A 360 17.19 16.82 -13.58
N ALA A 361 17.21 15.67 -12.87
CA ALA A 361 17.56 14.38 -13.45
C ALA A 361 16.55 13.96 -14.54
N ILE A 362 15.24 14.16 -14.30
CA ILE A 362 14.18 13.93 -15.30
C ILE A 362 14.36 14.85 -16.52
N GLY A 363 14.70 16.12 -16.28
CA GLY A 363 14.93 17.11 -17.34
C GLY A 363 16.11 16.77 -18.25
N ALA A 364 17.15 16.13 -17.69
CA ALA A 364 18.35 15.71 -18.40
C ALA A 364 18.19 14.43 -19.23
N ILE A 365 17.08 13.70 -19.08
CA ILE A 365 16.77 12.57 -19.97
C ILE A 365 16.47 13.13 -21.37
N ALA A 366 17.26 12.66 -22.36
CA ALA A 366 17.21 13.12 -23.74
C ALA A 366 15.78 13.07 -24.32
N THR A 367 15.43 14.15 -25.05
CA THR A 367 14.07 14.48 -25.51
C THR A 367 13.57 13.65 -26.69
N ASP A 368 14.42 12.81 -27.27
CA ASP A 368 14.08 11.77 -28.24
C ASP A 368 13.11 10.70 -27.67
N GLN A 369 12.88 10.70 -26.35
CA GLN A 369 11.83 9.90 -25.68
C GLN A 369 10.55 10.68 -25.30
N LYS A 370 10.45 11.99 -25.61
CA LYS A 370 9.28 12.83 -25.29
C LYS A 370 8.32 12.92 -26.50
N CYS A 371 7.36 11.99 -26.56
CA CYS A 371 6.04 12.02 -27.22
C CYS A 371 5.79 12.78 -28.55
N CYS A 372 5.16 12.09 -29.51
CA CYS A 372 4.73 12.62 -30.83
C CYS A 372 3.42 13.43 -30.73
N SER A 373 2.96 14.07 -31.80
CA SER A 373 1.64 14.75 -31.84
C SER A 373 0.82 14.25 -33.03
N VAL A 374 -0.51 14.15 -32.89
CA VAL A 374 -1.45 13.82 -33.99
C VAL A 374 -2.30 15.05 -34.29
N VAL A 375 -2.44 15.35 -35.58
CA VAL A 375 -3.31 16.40 -36.09
C VAL A 375 -4.50 15.76 -36.78
N CYS A 376 -5.71 16.14 -36.37
CA CYS A 376 -6.95 15.68 -36.98
C CYS A 376 -7.37 16.66 -38.09
N GLN A 377 -7.48 16.21 -39.34
CA GLN A 377 -8.06 17.01 -40.43
C GLN A 377 -9.46 16.51 -40.79
N LYS A 378 -10.28 17.39 -41.37
CA LYS A 378 -11.73 17.24 -41.64
C LYS A 378 -12.15 16.06 -42.57
N SER A 379 -11.30 15.09 -42.85
CA SER A 379 -11.60 13.94 -43.72
C SER A 379 -11.33 12.62 -43.00
N ARG A 380 -11.89 11.52 -43.50
CA ARG A 380 -11.86 10.16 -42.89
C ARG A 380 -10.45 9.52 -42.81
N PHE A 381 -9.39 10.31 -42.80
CA PHE A 381 -8.00 9.87 -42.86
C PHE A 381 -7.20 10.44 -41.69
N TRP A 382 -6.28 9.63 -41.16
CA TRP A 382 -5.36 10.01 -40.10
C TRP A 382 -3.95 10.13 -40.67
N THR A 383 -3.23 11.19 -40.28
CA THR A 383 -1.85 11.40 -40.70
C THR A 383 -0.96 11.44 -39.46
N TRP A 384 0.17 10.73 -39.52
CA TRP A 384 1.14 10.61 -38.43
C TRP A 384 2.37 11.46 -38.69
N HIS A 385 2.96 12.03 -37.63
CA HIS A 385 4.24 12.72 -37.69
C HIS A 385 5.26 12.01 -36.78
N HIS A 386 6.35 11.55 -37.39
CA HIS A 386 7.54 11.05 -36.68
C HIS A 386 8.54 12.21 -36.56
N CYS A 387 8.99 12.53 -35.35
CA CYS A 387 10.10 13.48 -35.19
C CYS A 387 11.43 12.75 -35.51
N GLY A 388 12.06 13.09 -36.63
CA GLY A 388 13.40 12.62 -37.00
C GLY A 388 13.57 12.17 -38.45
N GLU A 389 12.49 11.74 -39.13
CA GLU A 389 12.56 11.30 -40.53
C GLU A 389 11.79 12.24 -41.45
N LYS A 390 12.39 12.57 -42.61
CA LYS A 390 11.80 13.42 -43.66
C LYS A 390 10.66 12.75 -44.46
N ALA A 391 10.20 11.55 -44.10
CA ALA A 391 9.28 10.77 -44.91
C ALA A 391 7.93 10.51 -44.21
N LEU A 392 6.85 10.91 -44.88
CA LEU A 392 5.45 10.61 -44.50
C LEU A 392 5.10 9.16 -44.88
N LYS A 393 4.41 8.43 -44.00
CA LYS A 393 3.75 7.16 -44.34
C LYS A 393 2.24 7.27 -44.09
N THR A 394 1.46 6.77 -45.06
CA THR A 394 0.00 6.68 -45.02
C THR A 394 -0.41 5.22 -44.88
N VAL A 395 -1.39 4.92 -44.03
CA VAL A 395 -1.94 3.56 -43.85
C VAL A 395 -3.43 3.58 -44.16
N THR A 396 -3.92 2.56 -44.89
CA THR A 396 -5.33 2.32 -45.22
C THR A 396 -5.86 1.12 -44.43
N THR A 397 -7.05 1.20 -43.84
CA THR A 397 -7.69 0.07 -43.12
C THR A 397 -8.94 -0.40 -43.82
N GLU A 398 -8.96 -1.67 -44.23
CA GLU A 398 -10.18 -2.50 -44.35
C GLU A 398 -10.39 -3.21 -42.99
N ASP A 399 -11.65 -3.44 -42.58
CA ASP A 399 -12.13 -4.11 -41.35
C ASP A 399 -12.38 -3.32 -40.04
N ALA A 400 -12.72 -2.02 -40.08
CA ALA A 400 -13.07 -1.24 -38.88
C ALA A 400 -14.53 -0.76 -38.77
N CYS A 401 -15.52 -1.46 -39.36
CA CYS A 401 -16.89 -0.94 -39.44
C CYS A 401 -17.93 -1.48 -38.45
N ASN A 402 -17.62 -2.36 -37.48
CA ASN A 402 -18.67 -2.87 -36.57
C ASN A 402 -18.31 -2.92 -35.08
N ILE A 403 -17.32 -2.15 -34.63
CA ILE A 403 -17.01 -2.05 -33.20
C ILE A 403 -17.05 -0.58 -32.80
N HIS A 404 -18.01 -0.21 -31.96
CA HIS A 404 -18.03 1.07 -31.24
C HIS A 404 -16.88 1.07 -30.20
N LEU A 405 -15.64 1.19 -30.67
CA LEU A 405 -14.49 1.44 -29.82
C LEU A 405 -14.36 2.94 -29.62
N SER A 406 -14.38 3.38 -28.35
CA SER A 406 -14.05 4.76 -28.01
C SER A 406 -12.64 5.10 -28.50
N ALA A 407 -12.36 6.38 -28.78
CA ALA A 407 -11.06 6.85 -29.26
C ALA A 407 -9.87 6.42 -28.36
N ILE A 408 -10.14 6.15 -27.09
CA ILE A 408 -9.17 5.64 -26.10
C ILE A 408 -8.78 4.19 -26.39
N SER A 409 -9.75 3.36 -26.82
CA SER A 409 -9.50 1.95 -27.16
C SER A 409 -8.70 1.81 -28.45
N MET A 410 -8.86 2.72 -29.41
CA MET A 410 -8.04 2.78 -30.62
C MET A 410 -6.58 3.16 -30.31
N LEU A 411 -6.36 4.04 -29.32
CA LEU A 411 -5.03 4.44 -28.83
C LEU A 411 -4.28 3.28 -28.14
N LEU A 412 -5.02 2.37 -27.50
CA LEU A 412 -4.48 1.18 -26.83
C LEU A 412 -4.15 0.05 -27.83
N HIS A 413 -4.83 -0.05 -28.97
CA HIS A 413 -4.59 -1.09 -29.98
C HIS A 413 -3.38 -0.84 -30.91
N CYS A 414 -2.92 0.41 -31.08
CA CYS A 414 -1.80 0.72 -31.99
C CYS A 414 -0.39 0.48 -31.40
N LYS A 415 -0.27 0.06 -30.14
CA LYS A 415 1.01 -0.09 -29.42
C LYS A 415 1.93 -1.22 -29.93
N PRO A 416 1.46 -2.34 -30.53
CA PRO A 416 2.36 -3.41 -30.97
C PRO A 416 3.00 -3.19 -32.34
N VAL A 417 2.48 -2.28 -33.18
CA VAL A 417 2.90 -2.13 -34.60
C VAL A 417 4.06 -1.13 -34.77
N CYS A 418 4.27 -0.23 -33.81
CA CYS A 418 5.35 0.77 -33.82
C CYS A 418 6.49 0.37 -32.87
N GLY A 419 7.14 -0.77 -33.12
CA GLY A 419 8.26 -1.26 -32.32
C GLY A 419 9.21 -0.12 -31.93
N GLY A 420 9.49 0.04 -30.63
CA GLY A 420 10.46 1.01 -30.11
C GLY A 420 10.31 2.44 -30.66
N ALA A 421 9.55 3.28 -29.96
CA ALA A 421 9.49 4.74 -30.11
C ALA A 421 8.52 5.30 -31.17
N THR A 422 7.22 5.35 -30.84
CA THR A 422 6.33 6.45 -31.26
C THR A 422 5.07 6.46 -30.39
N LYS A 423 4.73 7.58 -29.72
CA LYS A 423 3.41 7.78 -29.08
C LYS A 423 2.50 8.65 -29.93
N VAL A 424 1.34 8.11 -30.23
CA VAL A 424 0.14 8.76 -30.75
C VAL A 424 -0.45 9.80 -29.78
N TRP A 425 -0.95 10.95 -30.28
CA TRP A 425 -1.73 11.95 -29.51
C TRP A 425 -2.77 12.71 -30.33
N GLY A 426 -4.05 12.32 -30.32
CA GLY A 426 -5.15 13.11 -30.89
C GLY A 426 -5.85 14.00 -29.85
N SER A 427 -6.44 15.12 -30.29
CA SER A 427 -7.41 15.88 -29.48
C SER A 427 -8.84 15.62 -29.98
N VAL A 428 -9.76 15.35 -29.05
CA VAL A 428 -11.20 15.29 -29.33
C VAL A 428 -11.75 16.69 -29.11
N LYS A 429 -12.17 17.37 -30.19
CA LYS A 429 -13.13 18.46 -30.07
C LYS A 429 -14.51 17.84 -30.10
N GLU A 430 -15.28 17.96 -29.02
CA GLU A 430 -16.73 17.77 -29.09
C GLU A 430 -17.28 18.79 -30.08
N SER A 431 -17.67 18.32 -31.27
CA SER A 431 -18.52 19.12 -32.13
C SER A 431 -19.91 19.10 -31.52
N LYS A 432 -20.45 20.28 -31.18
CA LYS A 432 -21.90 20.50 -31.07
C LYS A 432 -22.52 20.06 -32.40
N GLY A 433 -23.06 18.85 -32.43
CA GLY A 433 -23.64 18.24 -33.61
C GLY A 433 -24.32 16.96 -33.18
N SER A 434 -25.65 17.03 -33.04
CA SER A 434 -26.53 15.89 -32.80
C SER A 434 -26.25 14.77 -33.81
N CYS A 435 -26.15 13.54 -33.31
CA CYS A 435 -26.25 12.36 -34.18
C CYS A 435 -27.66 12.31 -34.77
N PRO A 436 -27.85 12.15 -36.09
CA PRO A 436 -29.12 11.71 -36.61
C PRO A 436 -29.28 10.24 -36.22
N ALA A 437 -30.40 9.94 -35.58
CA ALA A 437 -30.82 8.59 -35.22
C ALA A 437 -30.86 7.68 -36.46
N ARG A 438 -30.29 6.49 -36.35
CA ARG A 438 -30.84 5.25 -36.94
C ARG A 438 -30.58 4.10 -35.99
#